data_AF-A0A072NTI8-F1
#
_entry.id   AF-A0A072NTI8-F1
#
_cell.length_a   1.000
_cell.length_b   1.000
_cell.length_c   1.000
_cell.angle_alpha   90.00
_cell.angle_beta   90.00
_cell.angle_gamma   90.00
#
_symmetry.space_group_name_H-M   'P 1'
#
loop_
_entity.id
_entity.type
_entity.pdbx_description
1 polymer ?
#
loop_
_entity_poly.entity_id
_entity_poly.type
_entity_poly.pdbx_seq_one_letter_code
_entity_poly.pdbx_strand_id
1 'polypeptide(L)' 'ERARNQVSLGLEITHAHLSDNCLHYWLSEADAKSVVARGWGQRFPLHGVDKGWVMLYALRTTDEVEDIRCIVRAGIA' A
#
# COMPACT_ATOMS: atom_id res chain seq x y z
N GLU A 1 8.65 -5.55 12.56
CA GLU A 1 9.49 -4.57 13.31
C GLU A 1 9.82 -3.29 12.54
N ARG A 2 10.20 -3.33 11.26
CA ARG A 2 10.65 -2.13 10.52
C ARG A 2 9.63 -1.01 10.34
N ALA A 3 8.33 -1.31 10.28
CA ALA A 3 7.28 -0.30 10.17
C ALA A 3 7.22 0.67 11.37
N ARG A 4 7.58 0.21 12.58
CA ARG A 4 7.49 1.01 13.81
C ARG A 4 8.46 2.19 13.87
N ASN A 5 9.48 2.25 13.02
CA ASN A 5 10.50 3.30 13.04
C ASN A 5 10.28 4.40 11.97
N GLN A 6 9.09 4.48 11.37
CA GLN A 6 8.76 5.51 10.38
C GLN A 6 8.10 6.72 11.02
N VAL A 7 8.88 7.78 11.16
CA VAL A 7 8.49 9.03 11.82
C VAL A 7 7.28 9.71 11.14
N SER A 8 7.07 9.51 9.83
CA SER A 8 5.99 10.16 9.07
C SER A 8 4.69 9.35 8.94
N LEU A 9 4.74 8.02 9.09
CA LEU A 9 3.58 7.13 8.85
C LEU A 9 3.09 6.41 10.12
N GLY A 10 3.82 6.54 11.24
CA GLY A 10 3.36 6.11 12.56
C GLY A 10 3.06 4.60 12.63
N LEU A 11 1.79 4.27 12.89
CA LEU A 11 1.26 2.90 12.95
C LEU A 11 0.33 2.58 11.78
N GLU A 12 0.32 3.39 10.72
CA GLU A 12 -0.50 3.14 9.55
C GLU A 12 -0.04 1.88 8.82
N ILE A 13 -1.00 1.03 8.47
CA ILE A 13 -0.80 -0.10 7.53
C ILE A 13 -1.30 0.25 6.13
N THR A 14 -2.15 1.27 6.04
CA THR A 14 -2.79 1.76 4.81
C THR A 14 -3.23 3.21 4.97
N HIS A 15 -3.24 3.98 3.87
CA HIS A 15 -3.75 5.35 3.81
C HIS A 15 -4.49 5.55 2.49
N ALA A 16 -5.79 5.88 2.53
CA ALA A 16 -6.62 6.03 1.33
C ALA A 16 -6.74 7.49 0.89
N HIS A 17 -6.51 7.74 -0.41
CA HIS A 17 -6.76 9.01 -1.05
C HIS A 17 -8.17 9.04 -1.64
N LEU A 18 -9.06 9.83 -1.04
CA LEU A 18 -10.44 9.96 -1.53
C LEU A 18 -10.55 10.74 -2.84
N SER A 19 -9.56 11.55 -3.20
CA SER A 19 -9.60 12.39 -4.41
C SER A 19 -9.32 11.63 -5.69
N ASP A 20 -8.52 10.56 -5.63
CA ASP A 20 -8.07 9.78 -6.78
C ASP A 20 -8.34 8.27 -6.63
N ASN A 21 -9.04 7.87 -5.55
CA ASN A 21 -9.34 6.48 -5.19
C ASN A 21 -8.11 5.56 -5.10
N CYS A 22 -6.91 6.12 -4.97
CA CYS A 22 -5.68 5.38 -4.74
C CYS A 22 -5.48 5.12 -3.24
N LEU A 23 -4.59 4.20 -2.89
CA LEU A 23 -4.18 4.01 -1.50
C LEU A 23 -2.71 3.69 -1.37
N HIS A 24 -2.10 4.20 -0.32
CA HIS A 24 -0.81 3.71 0.14
C HIS A 24 -1.00 2.45 0.99
N TYR A 25 -0.18 1.42 0.77
CA TYR A 25 -0.24 0.19 1.55
C TYR A 25 1.16 -0.30 1.92
N TRP A 26 1.29 -0.82 3.15
CA TRP A 26 2.52 -1.48 3.60
C TRP A 26 2.56 -2.94 3.12
N LEU A 27 3.51 -3.26 2.24
CA LEU A 27 3.76 -4.64 1.79
C LEU A 27 5.16 -5.13 2.19
N SER A 28 5.38 -6.44 2.07
CA SER A 28 6.75 -6.96 1.99
C SER A 28 7.45 -6.39 0.75
N GLU A 29 8.78 -6.26 0.76
CA GLU A 29 9.50 -5.76 -0.42
C GLU A 29 9.30 -6.66 -1.66
N ALA A 30 9.05 -7.96 -1.48
CA ALA A 30 8.79 -8.90 -2.57
C ALA A 30 7.43 -8.65 -3.22
N ASP A 31 6.39 -8.41 -2.42
CA ASP A 31 5.05 -8.11 -2.91
C ASP A 31 4.98 -6.72 -3.53
N ALA A 32 5.66 -5.73 -2.92
CA ALA A 32 5.80 -4.39 -3.47
C ALA A 32 6.42 -4.40 -4.88
N LYS A 33 7.48 -5.20 -5.08
CA LYS A 33 8.06 -5.39 -6.43
C LYS A 33 7.06 -6.00 -7.40
N SER A 34 6.28 -6.97 -6.95
CA SER A 34 5.27 -7.63 -7.79
C SER A 34 4.16 -6.69 -8.23
N VAL A 35 3.66 -5.84 -7.31
CA VAL A 35 2.68 -4.79 -7.60
C VAL A 35 3.19 -3.84 -8.68
N VAL A 36 4.42 -3.33 -8.52
CA VAL A 36 5.02 -2.38 -9.47
C VAL A 36 5.27 -3.05 -10.82
N ALA A 37 5.85 -4.26 -10.83
CA ALA A 37 6.15 -4.98 -12.07
C ALA A 37 4.90 -5.35 -12.88
N ARG A 38 3.76 -5.54 -12.21
CA ARG A 38 2.47 -5.85 -12.85
C ARG A 38 1.65 -4.60 -13.21
N GLY A 39 2.15 -3.41 -12.91
CA GLY A 39 1.46 -2.15 -13.23
C GLY A 39 0.26 -1.83 -12.34
N TRP A 40 0.16 -2.45 -11.15
CA TRP A 40 -0.94 -2.21 -10.20
C TRP A 40 -0.68 -1.01 -9.29
N GLY A 41 0.53 -0.45 -9.34
CA GLY A 41 0.92 0.66 -8.50
C GLY A 41 2.33 1.13 -8.78
N GLN A 42 2.79 2.01 -7.92
CA GLN A 42 4.15 2.57 -7.94
C GLN A 42 4.76 2.61 -6.55
N ARG A 43 6.09 2.61 -6.47
CA ARG A 43 6.80 2.80 -5.21
C ARG A 43 6.47 4.19 -4.64
N PHE A 44 6.21 4.27 -3.34
CA PHE A 44 6.01 5.56 -2.68
C PHE A 44 7.36 6.31 -2.58
N PRO A 45 7.54 7.45 -3.27
CA PRO A 45 8.87 8.06 -3.45
C PRO A 45 9.22 9.02 -2.30
N LEU A 46 8.84 8.70 -1.05
CA LEU A 46 9.15 9.55 0.10
C LEU A 46 10.47 9.13 0.76
N HIS A 47 11.36 10.08 0.98
CA HIS A 47 12.63 9.84 1.67
C HIS A 47 12.36 9.42 3.13
N GLY A 48 13.11 8.43 3.62
CA GLY A 48 12.92 7.88 4.97
C GLY A 48 11.77 6.87 5.11
N VAL A 49 10.99 6.64 4.06
CA VAL A 49 9.97 5.60 4.02
C VAL A 49 10.52 4.30 3.43
N ASP A 50 10.15 3.17 4.04
CA ASP A 50 10.57 1.83 3.64
C ASP A 50 10.09 1.49 2.23
N LYS A 51 10.86 0.66 1.53
CA LYS A 51 10.61 0.26 0.14
C LYS A 51 9.35 -0.59 -0.01
N GLY A 52 8.84 -1.16 1.07
CA GLY A 52 7.57 -1.88 1.11
C GLY A 52 6.34 -0.99 0.89
N TRP A 53 6.46 0.34 1.06
CA TRP A 53 5.35 1.25 0.79
C TRP A 53 5.16 1.47 -0.70
N VAL A 54 3.97 1.09 -1.15
CA VAL A 54 3.51 1.30 -2.52
C VAL A 54 2.24 2.14 -2.51
N MET A 55 2.04 2.90 -3.58
CA MET A 55 0.74 3.46 -3.94
C MET A 55 0.08 2.49 -4.91
N LEU A 56 -1.07 1.95 -4.55
CA LEU A 56 -1.93 1.18 -5.45
C LEU A 56 -2.82 2.16 -6.22
N TYR A 57 -3.02 1.90 -7.51
CA TYR A 57 -3.82 2.76 -8.37
C TYR A 57 -5.31 2.67 -8.06
N ALA A 58 -6.03 3.68 -8.58
CA ALA A 58 -7.47 3.83 -8.43
C ALA A 58 -8.20 2.51 -8.71
N LEU A 59 -8.96 2.05 -7.72
CA LEU A 59 -9.78 0.85 -7.84
C LEU A 59 -10.93 1.14 -8.79
N ARG A 60 -11.06 0.35 -9.85
CA ARG A 60 -11.94 0.60 -11.01
C ARG A 60 -13.23 -0.19 -10.93
N THR A 61 -13.21 -1.31 -10.19
CA THR A 61 -14.35 -2.22 -10.06
C THR A 61 -14.61 -2.56 -8.60
N THR A 62 -15.85 -2.98 -8.30
CA THR A 62 -16.21 -3.48 -6.97
C THR A 62 -15.39 -4.72 -6.59
N ASP A 63 -15.04 -5.57 -7.55
CA ASP A 63 -14.20 -6.74 -7.31
C ASP A 63 -12.80 -6.34 -6.84
N GLU A 64 -12.19 -5.34 -7.48
CA GLU A 64 -10.89 -4.79 -7.05
C GLU A 64 -10.96 -4.20 -5.63
N VAL A 65 -12.11 -3.61 -5.26
CA VAL A 65 -12.34 -3.12 -3.88
C VAL A 65 -12.40 -4.26 -2.87
N GLU A 66 -13.10 -5.36 -3.19
CA GLU A 66 -13.18 -6.51 -2.29
C GLU A 66 -11.82 -7.24 -2.16
N ASP A 67 -11.02 -7.30 -3.23
CA ASP A 67 -9.66 -7.84 -3.20
C ASP A 67 -8.76 -7.04 -2.25
N ILE A 68 -8.75 -5.70 -2.37
CA ILE A 68 -8.00 -4.84 -1.46
C ILE A 68 -8.51 -4.97 -0.02
N ARG A 69 -9.83 -5.02 0.17
CA ARG A 69 -10.42 -5.22 1.49
C ARG A 69 -9.93 -6.53 2.13
N CYS A 70 -9.79 -7.61 1.35
CA CYS A 70 -9.25 -8.88 1.82
C CYS A 70 -7.79 -8.72 2.28
N ILE A 71 -6.96 -8.05 1.47
CA ILE A 71 -5.54 -7.79 1.76
C ILE A 71 -5.39 -6.94 3.02
N VAL A 72 -6.15 -5.84 3.13
CA VAL A 72 -6.15 -4.95 4.31
C VAL A 72 -6.49 -5.74 5.58
N ARG A 73 -7.52 -6.59 5.52
CA ARG A 73 -7.92 -7.44 6.65
C ARG A 73 -6.83 -8.44 7.04
N ALA A 74 -6.15 -9.03 6.06
CA ALA A 74 -5.04 -9.94 6.32
C ALA A 74 -3.85 -9.25 7.01
N GLY A 75 -3.67 -7.94 6.83
CA GLY A 75 -2.60 -7.15 7.44
C GLY A 75 -2.85 -6.72 8.90
N ILE A 76 -4.06 -6.91 9.44
CA ILE A 76 -4.44 -6.50 10.82
C ILE A 76 -4.40 -7.69 11.81
N ALA A 77 -4.18 -8.92 11.31
CA ALA A 77 -4.25 -10.16 12.09
C ALA A 77 -3.20 -10.26 13.21
#